data_AF-A0A8J6ZHS3-F1
#
_entry.id   AF-A0A8J6ZHS3-F1
#
_cell.length_a   1.000
_cell.length_b   1.000
_cell.length_c   1.000
_cell.angle_alpha   90.00
_cell.angle_beta   90.00
_cell.angle_gamma   90.00
#
_symmetry.space_group_name_H-M   'P 1'
#
loop_
_entity.id
_entity.type
_entity.pdbx_description
1 polymer ?
#
loop_
_entity_poly.entity_id
_entity_poly.type
_entity_poly.pdbx_seq_one_letter_code
_entity_poly.pdbx_strand_id
1 'polypeptide(L)'
;MALVLKSGFTFDYDNLFGEGKVTQADLDECKDALAKAHAAMKVMRDTGFIKAHLSKDGAPEKVYFSKLPYITEENGKLNLNSPASIKRLHDFTERIRNNVDVVVSLGIGGSFLGNKVLFDVFCGEFWNTYTPEQRKGLPKVYFSGQNIDPRRTGDIINHVKAMAAGKGGKFKVMLMCMSKSGGTLDTMSNFMVMLDAFQKDANIDVEVVAVTDPNMEK
;
A
#
# COMPACT_ATOMS: atom_id res chain seq x y z
N MET A 1 -21.83 -20.65 -17.24
CA MET A 1 -21.17 -21.39 -16.15
C MET A 1 -20.40 -20.42 -15.30
N ALA A 2 -20.83 -20.32 -14.04
CA ALA A 2 -20.23 -19.41 -13.08
C ALA A 2 -20.10 -20.10 -11.72
N LEU A 3 -19.06 -19.74 -10.98
CA LEU A 3 -18.90 -20.07 -9.58
C LEU A 3 -19.35 -18.88 -8.73
N VAL A 4 -20.39 -19.06 -7.91
CA VAL A 4 -20.89 -18.02 -7.00
C VAL A 4 -20.46 -18.33 -5.57
N LEU A 5 -19.69 -17.43 -4.97
CA LEU A 5 -19.26 -17.53 -3.57
C LEU A 5 -20.35 -17.03 -2.61
N LYS A 6 -20.31 -17.47 -1.34
CA LYS A 6 -21.25 -16.99 -0.30
C LYS A 6 -21.22 -15.47 -0.09
N SER A 7 -20.11 -14.81 -0.44
CA SER A 7 -19.97 -13.35 -0.42
C SER A 7 -20.76 -12.63 -1.52
N GLY A 8 -21.34 -13.36 -2.46
CA GLY A 8 -21.96 -12.81 -3.68
C GLY A 8 -20.97 -12.58 -4.83
N PHE A 9 -19.66 -12.80 -4.61
CA PHE A 9 -18.67 -12.73 -5.68
C PHE A 9 -18.90 -13.86 -6.69
N THR A 10 -18.96 -13.51 -7.97
CA THR A 10 -19.22 -14.45 -9.05
C THR A 10 -18.02 -14.49 -9.99
N PHE A 11 -17.48 -15.69 -10.21
CA PHE A 11 -16.48 -15.94 -11.24
C PHE A 11 -17.16 -16.64 -12.42
N ASP A 12 -17.45 -15.87 -13.47
CA ASP A 12 -17.94 -16.38 -14.74
C ASP A 12 -16.74 -16.82 -15.60
N TYR A 13 -16.75 -18.09 -16.01
CA TYR A 13 -15.68 -18.69 -16.80
C TYR A 13 -16.18 -19.25 -18.14
N ASP A 14 -17.34 -18.81 -18.63
CA ASP A 14 -17.91 -19.30 -19.90
C ASP A 14 -17.00 -19.09 -21.10
N ASN A 15 -16.21 -18.02 -21.10
CA ASN A 15 -15.26 -17.74 -22.17
C ASN A 15 -13.90 -18.42 -21.98
N LEU A 16 -13.71 -19.18 -20.90
CA LEU A 16 -12.44 -19.85 -20.57
C LEU A 16 -12.51 -21.38 -20.67
N PHE A 17 -13.71 -21.98 -20.62
CA PHE A 17 -13.87 -23.43 -20.64
C PHE A 17 -14.69 -23.93 -21.84
N GLY A 18 -14.27 -25.04 -22.44
CA GLY A 18 -14.94 -25.69 -23.57
C GLY A 18 -14.00 -26.02 -24.75
N GLU A 19 -14.58 -26.43 -25.88
CA GLU A 19 -13.83 -26.74 -27.10
C GLU A 19 -13.00 -25.55 -27.58
N GLY A 20 -11.71 -25.78 -27.87
CA GLY A 20 -10.76 -24.73 -28.26
C GLY A 20 -10.28 -23.82 -27.13
N LYS A 21 -10.64 -24.11 -25.87
CA LYS A 21 -10.24 -23.39 -24.65
C LYS A 21 -9.63 -24.38 -23.64
N VAL A 22 -9.71 -24.08 -22.33
CA VAL A 22 -9.43 -25.07 -21.29
C VAL A 22 -10.54 -26.13 -21.31
N THR A 23 -10.15 -27.39 -21.39
CA THR A 23 -11.06 -28.54 -21.43
C THR A 23 -11.06 -29.31 -20.12
N GLN A 24 -12.00 -30.26 -19.98
CA GLN A 24 -11.98 -31.19 -18.85
C GLN A 24 -10.71 -32.04 -18.83
N ALA A 25 -10.18 -32.43 -19.99
CA ALA A 25 -8.97 -33.23 -20.10
C ALA A 25 -7.74 -32.46 -19.55
N ASP A 26 -7.63 -31.16 -19.85
CA ASP A 26 -6.54 -30.31 -19.31
C ASP A 26 -6.61 -30.21 -17.78
N LEU A 27 -7.83 -30.07 -17.23
CA LEU A 27 -8.04 -30.05 -15.78
C LEU A 27 -7.71 -31.39 -15.14
N ASP A 28 -8.05 -32.50 -15.79
CA ASP A 28 -7.76 -33.85 -15.31
C ASP A 28 -6.25 -34.14 -15.33
N GLU A 29 -5.54 -33.71 -16.38
CA GLU A 29 -4.08 -33.80 -16.47
C GLU A 29 -3.38 -33.01 -15.34
N CYS A 30 -3.88 -31.80 -15.04
CA CYS A 30 -3.32 -30.94 -14.00
C CYS A 30 -3.85 -31.24 -12.59
N LYS A 31 -4.77 -32.20 -12.42
CA LYS A 31 -5.52 -32.44 -11.18
C LYS A 31 -4.62 -32.61 -9.96
N ASP A 32 -3.59 -33.44 -10.09
CA ASP A 32 -2.66 -33.72 -8.98
C ASP A 32 -1.79 -32.50 -8.64
N ALA A 33 -1.40 -31.72 -9.65
CA ALA A 33 -0.65 -30.49 -9.45
C ALA A 33 -1.49 -29.42 -8.74
N LEU A 34 -2.76 -29.26 -9.16
CA LEU A 34 -3.73 -28.37 -8.51
C LEU A 34 -4.00 -28.80 -7.05
N ALA A 35 -4.15 -30.10 -6.78
CA ALA A 35 -4.32 -30.62 -5.44
C ALA A 35 -3.10 -30.33 -4.55
N LYS A 36 -1.88 -30.52 -5.05
CA LYS A 36 -0.63 -30.18 -4.35
C LYS A 36 -0.52 -28.69 -4.07
N ALA A 37 -0.84 -27.84 -5.05
CA ALA A 37 -0.83 -26.38 -4.89
C ALA A 37 -1.84 -25.94 -3.81
N HIS A 38 -3.06 -26.50 -3.84
CA HIS A 38 -4.09 -26.23 -2.84
C HIS A 38 -3.64 -26.67 -1.42
N ALA A 39 -3.01 -27.85 -1.30
CA ALA A 39 -2.46 -28.31 -0.03
C ALA A 39 -1.34 -27.39 0.49
N ALA A 40 -0.44 -26.92 -0.38
CA ALA A 40 0.61 -25.97 -0.01
C ALA A 40 0.02 -24.64 0.49
N MET A 41 -1.05 -24.14 -0.15
CA MET A 41 -1.76 -22.94 0.31
C MET A 41 -2.39 -23.13 1.69
N LYS A 42 -2.92 -24.33 2.01
CA LYS A 42 -3.42 -24.63 3.37
C LYS A 42 -2.30 -24.54 4.41
N VAL A 43 -1.13 -25.10 4.12
CA VAL A 43 0.04 -25.02 5.00
C VAL A 43 0.47 -23.57 5.22
N MET A 44 0.54 -22.74 4.17
CA MET A 44 0.86 -21.32 4.31
C MET A 44 -0.19 -20.59 5.16
N ARG A 45 -1.48 -20.84 4.92
CA ARG A 45 -2.56 -20.16 5.66
C ARG A 45 -2.51 -20.49 7.15
N ASP A 46 -2.17 -21.71 7.50
CA ASP A 46 -2.04 -22.14 8.89
C ASP A 46 -0.75 -21.61 9.53
N THR A 47 0.39 -21.97 8.96
CA THR A 47 1.72 -21.78 9.57
C THR A 47 2.39 -20.44 9.23
N GLY A 48 2.00 -19.83 8.10
CA GLY A 48 2.70 -18.70 7.50
C GLY A 48 3.93 -19.09 6.68
N PHE A 49 4.27 -20.36 6.53
CA PHE A 49 5.46 -20.78 5.76
C PHE A 49 5.08 -21.37 4.40
N ILE A 50 5.87 -21.04 3.39
CA ILE A 50 5.86 -21.68 2.07
C ILE A 50 7.21 -22.36 1.85
N LYS A 51 7.17 -23.58 1.31
CA LYS A 51 8.37 -24.30 0.90
C LYS A 51 9.16 -23.46 -0.11
N ALA A 52 10.47 -23.30 0.14
CA ALA A 52 11.40 -22.52 -0.69
C ALA A 52 11.14 -20.99 -0.73
N HIS A 53 10.29 -20.45 0.16
CA HIS A 53 10.21 -19.01 0.37
C HIS A 53 11.19 -18.59 1.49
N LEU A 54 12.27 -17.93 1.09
CA LEU A 54 13.36 -17.51 1.98
C LEU A 54 13.53 -15.99 1.91
N SER A 55 13.99 -15.41 3.01
CA SER A 55 14.46 -14.03 3.07
C SER A 55 15.71 -13.86 2.21
N LYS A 56 16.18 -12.61 2.06
CA LYS A 56 17.43 -12.29 1.37
C LYS A 56 18.65 -13.01 1.96
N ASP A 57 18.60 -13.34 3.25
CA ASP A 57 19.67 -14.02 3.98
C ASP A 57 19.52 -15.55 3.94
N GLY A 58 18.58 -16.08 3.15
CA GLY A 58 18.33 -17.51 3.01
C GLY A 58 17.56 -18.15 4.17
N ALA A 59 17.11 -17.37 5.16
CA ALA A 59 16.30 -17.87 6.27
C ALA A 59 14.82 -18.00 5.86
N PRO A 60 14.06 -18.98 6.37
CA PRO A 60 12.62 -19.06 6.11
C PRO A 60 11.89 -17.77 6.50
N GLU A 61 11.18 -17.17 5.55
CA GLU A 61 10.41 -15.96 5.76
C GLU A 61 8.91 -16.29 5.88
N LYS A 62 8.23 -15.57 6.78
CA LYS A 62 6.79 -15.76 7.00
C LYS A 62 5.97 -14.96 5.98
N VAL A 63 4.99 -15.61 5.39
CA VAL A 63 4.04 -15.07 4.42
C VAL A 63 2.66 -14.95 5.06
N TYR A 64 2.25 -13.73 5.35
CA TYR A 64 1.03 -13.48 6.13
C TYR A 64 -0.12 -12.81 5.36
N PHE A 65 0.03 -12.53 4.06
CA PHE A 65 -1.00 -11.80 3.31
C PHE A 65 -2.38 -12.47 3.37
N SER A 66 -2.43 -13.80 3.45
CA SER A 66 -3.68 -14.56 3.55
C SER A 66 -4.40 -14.40 4.89
N LYS A 67 -3.71 -13.91 5.93
CA LYS A 67 -4.26 -13.62 7.26
C LYS A 67 -4.74 -12.17 7.41
N LEU A 68 -4.21 -11.26 6.58
CA LEU A 68 -4.51 -9.82 6.65
C LEU A 68 -5.99 -9.43 6.47
N PRO A 69 -6.83 -10.16 5.71
CA PRO A 69 -8.25 -9.82 5.61
C PRO A 69 -9.03 -9.98 6.92
N TYR A 70 -8.50 -10.73 7.89
CA TYR A 70 -9.20 -11.04 9.13
C TYR A 70 -8.74 -10.07 10.23
N ILE A 71 -9.69 -9.33 10.81
CA ILE A 71 -9.46 -8.43 11.95
C ILE A 71 -9.86 -9.21 13.21
N THR A 72 -8.95 -10.00 13.75
CA THR A 72 -9.24 -10.90 14.87
C THR A 72 -8.13 -10.90 15.91
N GLU A 73 -8.49 -11.19 17.15
CA GLU A 73 -7.57 -11.62 18.20
C GLU A 73 -7.69 -13.14 18.28
N GLU A 74 -6.79 -13.90 17.65
CA GLU A 74 -6.91 -15.36 17.61
C GLU A 74 -6.07 -15.99 18.74
N ASN A 75 -6.74 -16.54 19.77
CA ASN A 75 -6.12 -17.38 20.81
C ASN A 75 -4.86 -16.77 21.49
N GLY A 76 -4.87 -15.47 21.79
CA GLY A 76 -3.71 -14.79 22.39
C GLY A 76 -2.50 -14.64 21.46
N LYS A 77 -2.64 -14.95 20.17
CA LYS A 77 -1.65 -14.68 19.11
C LYS A 77 -2.20 -13.57 18.21
N LEU A 78 -1.55 -12.42 18.22
CA LEU A 78 -1.96 -11.28 17.40
C LEU A 78 -1.89 -11.64 15.91
N ASN A 79 -3.04 -11.61 15.24
CA ASN A 79 -3.05 -11.40 13.80
C ASN A 79 -2.52 -9.98 13.52
N LEU A 80 -1.85 -9.78 12.37
CA LEU A 80 -1.23 -8.49 12.04
C LEU A 80 -2.25 -7.35 11.97
N ASN A 81 -3.45 -7.67 11.46
CA ASN A 81 -4.62 -6.82 11.56
C ASN A 81 -5.45 -7.25 12.77
N SER A 82 -5.55 -6.37 13.75
CA SER A 82 -6.31 -6.55 14.98
C SER A 82 -7.19 -5.32 15.21
N PRO A 83 -8.24 -5.40 16.05
CA PRO A 83 -9.03 -4.23 16.41
C PRO A 83 -8.16 -3.06 16.90
N ALA A 84 -7.09 -3.35 17.65
CA ALA A 84 -6.14 -2.35 18.12
C ALA A 84 -5.31 -1.71 16.99
N SER A 85 -4.80 -2.48 16.02
CA SER A 85 -4.04 -1.91 14.89
C SER A 85 -4.94 -1.09 13.95
N ILE A 86 -6.17 -1.56 13.71
CA ILE A 86 -7.19 -0.80 12.97
C ILE A 86 -7.57 0.49 13.70
N LYS A 87 -7.77 0.44 15.03
CA LYS A 87 -8.02 1.64 15.82
C LYS A 87 -6.87 2.65 15.70
N ARG A 88 -5.62 2.19 15.76
CA ARG A 88 -4.44 3.07 15.58
C ARG A 88 -4.46 3.78 14.22
N LEU A 89 -4.88 3.10 13.14
CA LEU A 89 -5.02 3.71 11.81
C LEU A 89 -6.15 4.76 11.77
N HIS A 90 -7.27 4.51 12.45
CA HIS A 90 -8.34 5.50 12.59
C HIS A 90 -7.89 6.72 13.40
N ASP A 91 -7.24 6.51 14.54
CA ASP A 91 -6.72 7.60 15.38
C ASP A 91 -5.69 8.44 14.59
N PHE A 92 -4.84 7.79 13.79
CA PHE A 92 -3.90 8.47 12.89
C PHE A 92 -4.63 9.27 11.80
N THR A 93 -5.72 8.73 11.23
CA THR A 93 -6.56 9.42 10.25
C THR A 93 -7.18 10.69 10.84
N GLU A 94 -7.66 10.63 12.09
CA GLU A 94 -8.22 11.80 12.77
C GLU A 94 -7.13 12.82 13.14
N ARG A 95 -5.92 12.37 13.49
CA ARG A 95 -4.76 13.27 13.70
C ARG A 95 -4.45 14.10 12.46
N ILE A 96 -4.49 13.48 11.27
CA ILE A 96 -4.15 14.18 10.01
C ILE A 96 -5.29 15.04 9.48
N ARG A 97 -6.54 14.70 9.80
CA ARG A 97 -7.72 15.45 9.36
C ARG A 97 -7.64 16.88 9.88
N ASN A 98 -7.83 17.85 8.99
CA ASN A 98 -7.74 19.29 9.24
C ASN A 98 -6.37 19.81 9.72
N ASN A 99 -5.39 18.94 9.98
CA ASN A 99 -4.07 19.31 10.47
C ASN A 99 -2.97 19.16 9.42
N VAL A 100 -3.19 18.34 8.39
CA VAL A 100 -2.24 18.12 7.28
C VAL A 100 -2.87 18.63 5.99
N ASP A 101 -2.12 19.43 5.24
CA ASP A 101 -2.59 19.97 3.94
C ASP A 101 -2.31 18.99 2.81
N VAL A 102 -1.11 18.41 2.81
CA VAL A 102 -0.61 17.51 1.77
C VAL A 102 0.06 16.30 2.38
N VAL A 103 -0.25 15.12 1.85
CA VAL A 103 0.53 13.90 2.02
C VAL A 103 1.24 13.59 0.70
N VAL A 104 2.54 13.33 0.76
CA VAL A 104 3.29 12.73 -0.36
C VAL A 104 3.61 11.28 0.02
N SER A 105 2.91 10.34 -0.61
CA SER A 105 3.19 8.91 -0.50
C SER A 105 4.40 8.57 -1.36
N LEU A 106 5.47 8.10 -0.71
CA LEU A 106 6.75 7.76 -1.34
C LEU A 106 6.94 6.25 -1.29
N GLY A 107 6.99 5.61 -2.46
CA GLY A 107 7.20 4.18 -2.58
C GLY A 107 7.27 3.71 -4.03
N ILE A 108 7.73 2.48 -4.24
CA ILE A 108 7.77 1.79 -5.55
C ILE A 108 7.21 0.36 -5.43
N GLY A 109 6.74 -0.19 -6.55
CA GLY A 109 6.21 -1.55 -6.61
C GLY A 109 5.04 -1.75 -5.65
N GLY A 110 5.14 -2.73 -4.75
CA GLY A 110 4.10 -3.03 -3.75
C GLY A 110 3.80 -1.87 -2.79
N SER A 111 4.79 -1.00 -2.53
CA SER A 111 4.62 0.20 -1.68
C SER A 111 3.99 1.40 -2.40
N PHE A 112 3.74 1.27 -3.70
CA PHE A 112 3.09 2.29 -4.53
C PHE A 112 1.73 1.82 -5.06
N LEU A 113 1.71 0.70 -5.79
CA LEU A 113 0.56 0.28 -6.59
C LEU A 113 -0.67 -0.03 -5.74
N GLY A 114 -0.50 -0.68 -4.59
CA GLY A 114 -1.61 -0.97 -3.69
C GLY A 114 -2.30 0.30 -3.20
N ASN A 115 -1.50 1.28 -2.73
CA ASN A 115 -2.01 2.56 -2.26
C ASN A 115 -2.66 3.36 -3.39
N LYS A 116 -2.03 3.38 -4.57
CA LYS A 116 -2.53 4.12 -5.74
C LYS A 116 -3.86 3.57 -6.23
N VAL A 117 -4.00 2.25 -6.34
CA VAL A 117 -5.26 1.61 -6.77
C VAL A 117 -6.38 1.89 -5.77
N LEU A 118 -6.13 1.74 -4.47
CA LEU A 118 -7.15 2.04 -3.46
C LEU A 118 -7.55 3.52 -3.52
N PHE A 119 -6.58 4.42 -3.63
CA PHE A 119 -6.85 5.85 -3.75
C PHE A 119 -7.67 6.16 -5.01
N ASP A 120 -7.32 5.61 -6.17
CA ASP A 120 -8.05 5.88 -7.42
C ASP A 120 -9.49 5.36 -7.35
N VAL A 121 -9.70 4.16 -6.79
CA VAL A 121 -11.02 3.54 -6.67
C VAL A 121 -11.92 4.32 -5.70
N PHE A 122 -11.39 4.81 -4.58
CA PHE A 122 -12.19 5.44 -3.53
C PHE A 122 -12.25 6.96 -3.59
N CYS A 123 -11.19 7.61 -4.08
CA CYS A 123 -11.06 9.08 -4.11
C CYS A 123 -11.24 9.66 -5.51
N GLY A 124 -10.89 8.90 -6.55
CA GLY A 124 -10.99 9.32 -7.95
C GLY A 124 -9.91 10.33 -8.37
N GLU A 125 -9.90 10.66 -9.66
CA GLU A 125 -8.90 11.53 -10.31
C GLU A 125 -8.89 12.96 -9.73
N PHE A 126 -10.07 13.49 -9.41
CA PHE A 126 -10.26 14.88 -8.99
C PHE A 126 -10.14 15.12 -7.49
N TRP A 127 -9.69 14.12 -6.71
CA TRP A 127 -9.54 14.28 -5.25
C TRP A 127 -8.78 15.56 -4.87
N ASN A 128 -7.66 15.82 -5.56
CA ASN A 128 -6.83 16.98 -5.25
C ASN A 128 -7.41 18.31 -5.77
N THR A 129 -8.45 18.32 -6.58
CA THR A 129 -9.14 19.57 -6.99
C THR A 129 -10.26 19.95 -6.03
N TYR A 130 -10.73 18.99 -5.21
CA TYR A 130 -11.80 19.21 -4.25
C TYR A 130 -11.40 20.14 -3.10
N THR A 131 -12.40 20.89 -2.61
CA THR A 131 -12.28 21.72 -1.40
C THR A 131 -12.02 20.84 -0.17
N PRO A 132 -11.52 21.41 0.94
CA PRO A 132 -11.40 20.68 2.19
C PRO A 132 -12.71 20.00 2.62
N GLU A 133 -13.85 20.67 2.48
CA GLU A 133 -15.17 20.16 2.86
C GLU A 133 -15.55 18.93 2.02
N GLN A 134 -15.34 19.00 0.71
CA GLN A 134 -15.57 17.87 -0.20
C GLN A 134 -14.66 16.67 0.12
N ARG A 135 -13.44 16.92 0.61
CA ARG A 135 -12.52 15.90 1.13
C ARG A 135 -12.78 15.51 2.59
N LYS A 136 -13.81 16.07 3.24
CA LYS A 136 -14.11 15.88 4.67
C LYS A 136 -12.92 16.23 5.59
N GLY A 137 -12.15 17.24 5.22
CA GLY A 137 -10.96 17.69 5.95
C GLY A 137 -9.70 16.85 5.73
N LEU A 138 -9.74 15.82 4.88
CA LEU A 138 -8.57 15.00 4.57
C LEU A 138 -7.60 15.72 3.61
N PRO A 139 -6.29 15.44 3.69
CA PRO A 139 -5.26 16.13 2.90
C PRO A 139 -5.37 15.86 1.40
N LYS A 140 -4.72 16.71 0.61
CA LYS A 140 -4.40 16.37 -0.78
C LYS A 140 -3.34 15.26 -0.75
N VAL A 141 -3.36 14.35 -1.71
CA VAL A 141 -2.43 13.21 -1.74
C VAL A 141 -1.71 13.15 -3.07
N TYR A 142 -0.38 13.13 -3.03
CA TYR A 142 0.48 12.96 -4.20
C TYR A 142 1.30 11.68 -4.04
N PHE A 143 1.62 11.05 -5.17
CA PHE A 143 2.40 9.82 -5.21
C PHE A 143 3.74 10.05 -5.93
N SER A 144 4.84 9.72 -5.26
CA SER A 144 6.21 9.81 -5.78
C SER A 144 7.05 8.61 -5.32
N GLY A 145 8.34 8.60 -5.64
CA GLY A 145 9.28 7.55 -5.19
C GLY A 145 9.21 6.25 -5.99
N GLN A 146 8.39 6.20 -7.06
CA GLN A 146 8.26 5.04 -7.95
C GLN A 146 9.20 5.09 -9.17
N ASN A 147 9.96 6.17 -9.31
CA ASN A 147 11.03 6.35 -10.29
C ASN A 147 11.99 7.47 -9.81
N ILE A 148 13.06 7.69 -10.56
CA ILE A 148 14.08 8.72 -10.30
C ILE A 148 14.00 9.84 -11.37
N ASP A 149 12.80 10.18 -11.85
CA ASP A 149 12.64 11.30 -12.79
C ASP A 149 12.75 12.64 -12.03
N PRO A 150 13.84 13.41 -12.20
CA PRO A 150 14.03 14.65 -11.46
C PRO A 150 13.00 15.71 -11.83
N ARG A 151 12.41 15.66 -13.03
CA ARG A 151 11.37 16.61 -13.44
C ARG A 151 10.11 16.36 -12.63
N ARG A 152 9.66 15.10 -12.55
CA ARG A 152 8.49 14.72 -11.76
C ARG A 152 8.65 15.12 -10.29
N THR A 153 9.80 14.80 -9.69
CA THR A 153 10.09 15.15 -8.29
C THR A 153 10.11 16.67 -8.08
N GLY A 154 10.77 17.40 -8.99
CA GLY A 154 10.81 18.86 -8.98
C GLY A 154 9.43 19.50 -9.14
N ASP A 155 8.59 18.97 -10.02
CA ASP A 155 7.23 19.46 -10.25
C ASP A 155 6.37 19.31 -8.99
N ILE A 156 6.45 18.17 -8.29
CA ILE A 156 5.75 17.99 -7.00
C ILE A 156 6.25 19.00 -5.98
N ILE A 157 7.57 19.19 -5.84
CA ILE A 157 8.14 20.16 -4.90
C ILE A 157 7.65 21.57 -5.20
N ASN A 158 7.76 22.01 -6.45
CA ASN A 158 7.35 23.35 -6.88
C ASN A 158 5.85 23.56 -6.68
N HIS A 159 5.04 22.55 -7.00
CA HIS A 159 3.60 22.60 -6.81
C HIS A 159 3.21 22.73 -5.33
N VAL A 160 3.83 21.95 -4.44
CA VAL A 160 3.60 22.04 -2.99
C VAL A 160 4.04 23.38 -2.43
N LYS A 161 5.19 23.91 -2.85
CA LYS A 161 5.67 25.25 -2.45
C LYS A 161 4.75 26.37 -2.91
N ALA A 162 4.21 26.28 -4.13
CA ALA A 162 3.24 27.24 -4.65
C ALA A 162 1.95 27.25 -3.81
N MET A 163 1.44 26.07 -3.40
CA MET A 163 0.30 25.99 -2.49
C MET A 163 0.63 26.58 -1.10
N ALA A 164 1.83 26.30 -0.58
CA ALA A 164 2.26 26.82 0.71
C ALA A 164 2.32 28.36 0.73
N ALA A 165 2.87 28.97 -0.32
CA ALA A 165 2.95 30.42 -0.45
C ALA A 165 1.57 31.10 -0.44
N GLY A 166 0.53 30.42 -0.96
CA GLY A 166 -0.83 30.96 -1.02
C GLY A 166 -1.66 30.81 0.26
N LYS A 167 -1.22 30.03 1.26
CA LYS A 167 -2.03 29.71 2.45
C LYS A 167 -2.07 30.82 3.51
N GLY A 168 -1.07 31.71 3.54
CA GLY A 168 -0.97 32.79 4.54
C GLY A 168 -0.59 32.33 5.96
N GLY A 169 -0.16 31.07 6.10
CA GLY A 169 0.30 30.47 7.36
C GLY A 169 1.11 29.21 7.08
N LYS A 170 1.54 28.49 8.13
CA LYS A 170 2.32 27.25 7.96
C LYS A 170 1.51 26.19 7.21
N PHE A 171 2.08 25.74 6.09
CA PHE A 171 1.54 24.67 5.25
C PHE A 171 2.13 23.33 5.70
N LYS A 172 1.26 22.41 6.11
CA LYS A 172 1.63 21.15 6.78
C LYS A 172 1.77 20.05 5.73
N VAL A 173 2.99 19.57 5.55
CA VAL A 173 3.32 18.51 4.59
C VAL A 173 3.73 17.25 5.33
N MET A 174 3.11 16.13 5.02
CA MET A 174 3.54 14.81 5.49
C MET A 174 4.23 14.06 4.36
N LEU A 175 5.47 13.64 4.59
CA LEU A 175 6.17 12.67 3.76
C LEU A 175 5.94 11.27 4.33
N MET A 176 5.11 10.47 3.65
CA MET A 176 4.83 9.09 4.03
C MET A 176 5.76 8.16 3.24
N CYS A 177 6.87 7.79 3.87
CA CYS A 177 7.96 7.04 3.26
C CYS A 177 7.80 5.53 3.49
N MET A 178 7.64 4.76 2.41
CA MET A 178 7.39 3.32 2.48
C MET A 178 8.48 2.53 1.77
N SER A 179 9.24 1.75 2.55
CA SER A 179 10.28 0.87 2.03
C SER A 179 10.55 -0.23 3.04
N LYS A 180 10.19 -1.48 2.71
CA LYS A 180 10.42 -2.62 3.61
C LYS A 180 11.88 -2.71 4.04
N SER A 181 12.82 -2.56 3.11
CA SER A 181 14.26 -2.67 3.40
C SER A 181 14.89 -1.39 3.93
N GLY A 182 14.15 -0.28 4.07
CA GLY A 182 14.72 1.05 4.35
C GLY A 182 15.53 1.67 3.21
N GLY A 183 16.30 0.90 2.44
CA GLY A 183 17.23 1.39 1.42
C GLY A 183 16.74 1.35 -0.04
N THR A 184 15.43 1.40 -0.32
CA THR A 184 14.95 1.39 -1.71
C THR A 184 15.37 2.69 -2.42
N LEU A 185 16.25 2.60 -3.42
CA LEU A 185 16.93 3.75 -4.04
C LEU A 185 15.96 4.81 -4.56
N ASP A 186 14.95 4.41 -5.33
CA ASP A 186 13.94 5.31 -5.91
C ASP A 186 13.19 6.07 -4.82
N THR A 187 12.69 5.35 -3.81
CA THR A 187 11.97 5.93 -2.68
C THR A 187 12.86 6.88 -1.89
N MET A 188 14.06 6.45 -1.52
CA MET A 188 14.95 7.22 -0.64
C MET A 188 15.50 8.47 -1.33
N SER A 189 15.89 8.38 -2.60
CA SER A 189 16.37 9.54 -3.37
C SER A 189 15.30 10.63 -3.45
N ASN A 190 14.06 10.26 -3.77
CA ASN A 190 12.93 11.18 -3.78
C ASN A 190 12.65 11.76 -2.38
N PHE A 191 12.61 10.90 -1.36
CA PHE A 191 12.37 11.30 0.02
C PHE A 191 13.39 12.33 0.50
N MET A 192 14.69 12.08 0.30
CA MET A 192 15.77 12.97 0.74
C MET A 192 15.68 14.33 0.06
N VAL A 193 15.46 14.36 -1.26
CA VAL A 193 15.35 15.61 -2.02
C VAL A 193 14.12 16.42 -1.59
N MET A 194 12.96 15.76 -1.41
CA MET A 194 11.75 16.43 -0.95
C MET A 194 11.86 16.93 0.49
N LEU A 195 12.44 16.12 1.39
CA LEU A 195 12.64 16.49 2.78
C LEU A 195 13.53 17.73 2.90
N ASP A 196 14.69 17.73 2.22
CA ASP A 196 15.60 18.88 2.19
C ASP A 196 14.92 20.13 1.63
N ALA A 197 14.20 20.00 0.52
CA ALA A 197 13.53 21.12 -0.12
C ALA A 197 12.42 21.74 0.75
N PHE A 198 11.68 20.91 1.50
CA PHE A 198 10.58 21.35 2.37
C PHE A 198 11.05 21.84 3.74
N GLN A 199 12.12 21.29 4.31
CA GLN A 199 12.72 21.79 5.55
C GLN A 199 13.31 23.20 5.38
N LYS A 200 13.82 23.52 4.18
CA LYS A 200 14.38 24.84 3.86
C LYS A 200 13.32 25.90 3.53
N ASP A 201 12.05 25.51 3.38
CA ASP A 201 10.98 26.42 3.02
C ASP A 201 10.31 27.02 4.26
N ALA A 202 10.39 28.35 4.41
CA ALA A 202 9.88 29.05 5.58
C ALA A 202 8.34 28.96 5.73
N ASN A 203 7.60 28.63 4.67
CA ASN A 203 6.14 28.50 4.72
C ASN A 203 5.68 27.07 5.00
N ILE A 204 6.58 26.09 4.92
CA ILE A 204 6.25 24.68 5.11
C ILE A 204 6.63 24.26 6.53
N ASP A 205 5.82 23.36 7.09
CA ASP A 205 6.17 22.53 8.23
C ASP A 205 6.02 21.08 7.80
N VAL A 206 7.14 20.35 7.77
CA VAL A 206 7.22 19.00 7.21
C VAL A 206 7.38 17.97 8.32
N GLU A 207 6.51 16.96 8.31
CA GLU A 207 6.61 15.77 9.16
C GLU A 207 6.84 14.51 8.31
N VAL A 208 7.42 13.48 8.92
CA VAL A 208 7.73 12.20 8.27
C VAL A 208 7.02 11.07 8.96
N VAL A 209 6.41 10.19 8.17
CA VAL A 209 5.87 8.91 8.63
C VAL A 209 6.56 7.80 7.86
N ALA A 210 7.20 6.88 8.58
CA ALA A 210 7.90 5.75 7.99
C ALA A 210 7.06 4.47 8.10
N VAL A 211 6.95 3.72 6.99
CA VAL A 211 6.40 2.36 6.95
C VAL A 211 7.51 1.44 6.44
N THR A 212 8.14 0.73 7.37
CA THR A 212 9.33 -0.10 7.13
C THR A 212 9.29 -1.34 8.02
N ASP A 213 10.27 -2.23 7.86
CA ASP A 213 10.46 -3.38 8.74
C ASP A 213 10.61 -2.95 10.22
N PRO A 214 10.01 -3.68 11.18
CA PRO A 214 10.08 -3.33 12.60
C PRO A 214 11.43 -3.65 13.26
N ASN A 215 12.29 -4.44 12.61
CA ASN A 215 13.60 -4.72 13.17
C ASN A 215 14.46 -3.45 13.09
N MET A 216 15.07 -3.10 14.21
CA MET A 216 16.18 -2.16 14.22
C MET A 216 17.34 -2.80 13.44
N GLU A 217 18.11 -2.01 12.68
CA GLU A 217 19.33 -2.50 12.03
C GLU A 217 20.19 -3.28 13.05
N LYS A 218 20.68 -4.44 12.63
CA LYS A 218 21.62 -5.25 13.43
C LYS A 218 23.00 -4.63 13.42
#